data_AF-A0A439ZWX8-F1
#
_entry.id   AF-A0A439ZWX8-F1
#
_cell.length_a   1.000
_cell.length_b   1.000
_cell.length_c   1.000
_cell.angle_alpha   90.00
_cell.angle_beta   90.00
_cell.angle_gamma   90.00
#
_symmetry.space_group_name_H-M   'P 1'
#
loop_
_entity.id
_entity.type
_entity.pdbx_description
1 polymer ?
#
loop_
_entity_poly.entity_id
_entity_poly.type
_entity_poly.pdbx_seq_one_letter_code
_entity_poly.pdbx_strand_id
1 'polypeptide(L)'
;MPVVMPLLNYSLQAPHSRSTLCRFIASGAAVLVLLFGVTAGAAGLKIEEPLNDALTAAASIAVNGTVNANDGQLILRINGASRAVPVNGGTWDAGLVPLKMGVNIITAYHQDQLSQALVTRAQIKPAKLQKVRFHWNSGTENELKQLAINTLDPKPSPAELNAVVDTVKARVPVLFQEHYTGLIKMSLVAADGPDVHTIVMMKVSDGVFGQSPSDCGNGKLKQTTEVHVGTYRASMSKTNWTKWWAPMKPSDLISVRAEDIARALSRTAAHELGHSLGLTAEPGGSCGWMSGCDGWHNCKAVDAIQPLVNRFDGGWHIMDPGPDTENNARLAEPSRVTRASPRVPSNFERLSTNYLRLLYPSP
;
A
#
# COMPACT_ATOMS: atom_id res chain seq x y z
N MET A 1 -49.60 19.57 -24.59
CA MET A 1 -48.65 18.87 -25.47
C MET A 1 -47.76 17.98 -24.61
N PRO A 2 -47.96 16.65 -24.59
CA PRO A 2 -47.02 15.73 -23.98
C PRO A 2 -46.19 15.03 -25.06
N VAL A 3 -44.87 14.98 -24.87
CA VAL A 3 -43.95 14.20 -25.69
C VAL A 3 -43.96 12.75 -25.19
N VAL A 4 -44.35 11.86 -26.09
CA VAL A 4 -44.30 10.40 -25.95
C VAL A 4 -42.90 9.92 -26.34
N MET A 5 -42.28 9.06 -25.53
CA MET A 5 -41.12 8.24 -25.94
C MET A 5 -41.47 6.75 -25.81
N PRO A 6 -41.07 5.90 -26.77
CA PRO A 6 -41.49 4.51 -26.84
C PRO A 6 -40.58 3.55 -26.05
N LEU A 7 -41.23 2.53 -25.49
CA LEU A 7 -40.66 1.27 -25.02
C LEU A 7 -40.19 0.41 -26.19
N LEU A 8 -39.00 -0.17 -26.10
CA LEU A 8 -38.55 -1.25 -26.98
C LEU A 8 -38.35 -2.54 -26.18
N ASN A 9 -39.27 -3.47 -26.40
CA ASN A 9 -39.21 -4.88 -26.05
C ASN A 9 -38.15 -5.60 -26.91
N TYR A 10 -37.34 -6.45 -26.29
CA TYR A 10 -36.79 -7.63 -26.98
C TYR A 10 -36.99 -8.87 -26.11
N SER A 11 -37.91 -9.70 -26.59
CA SER A 11 -38.07 -11.13 -26.31
C SER A 11 -37.25 -11.90 -27.34
N LEU A 12 -36.69 -13.05 -26.95
CA LEU A 12 -36.51 -14.30 -27.73
C LEU A 12 -35.64 -15.25 -26.89
N GLN A 13 -36.26 -16.21 -26.21
CA GLN A 13 -36.38 -17.64 -26.60
C GLN A 13 -35.08 -18.45 -26.50
N ALA A 14 -35.10 -19.39 -25.56
CA ALA A 14 -34.16 -20.50 -25.44
C ALA A 14 -34.39 -21.57 -26.53
N PRO A 15 -33.42 -22.48 -26.71
CA PRO A 15 -33.80 -23.89 -26.72
C PRO A 15 -32.88 -24.80 -25.88
N HIS A 16 -33.54 -25.79 -25.27
CA HIS A 16 -33.26 -27.25 -25.24
C HIS A 16 -31.97 -27.75 -25.95
N SER A 17 -31.32 -28.85 -25.60
CA SER A 17 -31.48 -29.92 -24.60
C SER A 17 -30.25 -30.84 -24.66
N ARG A 18 -29.99 -31.52 -23.54
CA ARG A 18 -29.25 -32.78 -23.30
C ARG A 18 -28.81 -33.63 -24.51
N SER A 19 -27.56 -34.11 -24.50
CA SER A 19 -27.16 -35.53 -24.55
C SER A 19 -25.62 -35.65 -24.41
N THR A 20 -25.11 -36.35 -23.40
CA THR A 20 -24.61 -37.74 -23.44
C THR A 20 -23.38 -37.92 -24.35
N LEU A 21 -22.22 -38.32 -23.80
CA LEU A 21 -21.54 -39.62 -24.02
C LEU A 21 -20.04 -39.57 -23.65
N CYS A 22 -19.56 -40.74 -23.21
CA CYS A 22 -18.19 -41.26 -23.28
C CYS A 22 -17.19 -41.02 -22.13
N ARG A 23 -17.15 -42.07 -21.29
CA ARG A 23 -15.99 -42.63 -20.58
C ARG A 23 -14.70 -42.66 -21.43
N PHE A 24 -13.57 -42.35 -20.81
CA PHE A 24 -12.24 -42.92 -21.09
C PHE A 24 -11.56 -43.13 -19.72
N ILE A 25 -11.47 -44.37 -19.24
CA ILE A 25 -10.35 -45.31 -19.37
C ILE A 25 -9.03 -44.73 -18.84
N ALA A 26 -8.66 -45.22 -17.66
CA ALA A 26 -7.31 -45.21 -17.13
C ALA A 26 -6.38 -46.03 -18.03
N SER A 27 -5.15 -45.55 -18.25
CA SER A 27 -3.88 -46.30 -18.38
C SER A 27 -2.84 -45.42 -19.07
N GLY A 28 -1.62 -45.37 -18.53
CA GLY A 28 -0.47 -44.93 -19.32
C GLY A 28 0.48 -44.02 -18.55
N ALA A 29 1.47 -44.63 -17.91
CA ALA A 29 2.67 -43.96 -17.46
C ALA A 29 3.32 -43.18 -18.63
N ALA A 30 3.38 -41.87 -18.50
CA ALA A 30 4.35 -41.05 -19.18
C ALA A 30 5.03 -40.19 -18.11
N VAL A 31 6.21 -40.66 -17.70
CA VAL A 31 7.21 -39.86 -16.99
C VAL A 31 7.59 -38.74 -17.95
N LEU A 32 6.84 -37.65 -17.92
CA LEU A 32 7.28 -36.37 -18.45
C LEU A 32 8.02 -35.67 -17.30
N VAL A 33 9.30 -36.01 -17.17
CA VAL A 33 10.27 -35.09 -16.57
C VAL A 33 10.27 -33.87 -17.48
N LEU A 34 9.34 -32.94 -17.21
CA LEU A 34 9.51 -31.55 -17.59
C LEU A 34 10.75 -31.11 -16.84
N LEU A 35 11.88 -31.22 -17.55
CA LEU A 35 12.98 -30.29 -17.44
C LEU A 35 12.35 -28.89 -17.46
N PHE A 36 11.98 -28.40 -16.28
CA PHE A 36 12.03 -26.98 -16.02
C PHE A 36 13.51 -26.63 -16.13
N GLY A 37 13.93 -26.44 -17.38
CA GLY A 37 15.04 -25.58 -17.67
C GLY A 37 14.74 -24.31 -16.89
N VAL A 38 15.58 -24.06 -15.89
CA VAL A 38 15.81 -22.72 -15.41
C VAL A 38 16.27 -21.98 -16.66
N THR A 39 15.32 -21.41 -17.41
CA THR A 39 15.65 -20.32 -18.30
C THR A 39 16.10 -19.23 -17.33
N ALA A 40 17.41 -19.21 -17.09
CA ALA A 40 18.08 -18.01 -16.64
C ALA A 40 17.67 -16.97 -17.68
N GLY A 41 16.60 -16.21 -17.37
CA GLY A 41 16.18 -15.11 -18.20
C GLY A 41 17.43 -14.26 -18.37
N ALA A 42 17.85 -14.07 -19.63
CA ALA A 42 19.09 -13.37 -19.95
C ALA A 42 19.14 -12.09 -19.10
N ALA A 43 20.08 -12.03 -18.15
CA ALA A 43 20.10 -10.99 -17.14
C ALA A 43 20.46 -9.66 -17.82
N GLY A 44 19.46 -8.92 -18.29
CA GLY A 44 19.66 -7.63 -18.94
C GLY A 44 20.38 -6.62 -18.03
N LEU A 45 20.80 -5.49 -18.60
CA LEU A 45 21.40 -4.38 -17.86
C LEU A 45 20.68 -4.12 -16.53
N LYS A 46 21.44 -4.15 -15.44
CA LYS A 46 20.91 -3.98 -14.08
C LYS A 46 21.82 -3.09 -13.27
N ILE A 47 21.22 -2.14 -12.55
CA ILE A 47 21.87 -1.44 -11.44
C ILE A 47 21.69 -2.32 -10.19
N GLU A 48 22.79 -2.75 -9.58
CA GLU A 48 22.77 -3.59 -8.38
C GLU A 48 22.90 -2.74 -7.13
N GLU A 49 23.81 -1.78 -7.17
CA GLU A 49 23.89 -0.71 -6.18
C GLU A 49 23.83 0.66 -6.89
N PRO A 50 23.13 1.64 -6.29
CA PRO A 50 22.27 1.48 -5.13
C PRO A 50 21.03 0.67 -5.48
N LEU A 51 20.47 0.00 -4.46
CA LEU A 51 19.15 -0.59 -4.60
C LEU A 51 18.16 0.48 -5.05
N ASN A 52 17.22 0.13 -5.93
CA ASN A 52 16.15 1.04 -6.27
C ASN A 52 15.41 1.50 -5.00
N ASP A 53 15.15 2.81 -4.95
CA ASP A 53 14.62 3.53 -3.80
C ASP A 53 15.54 3.48 -2.56
N ALA A 54 16.84 3.67 -2.74
CA ALA A 54 17.76 3.83 -1.62
C ALA A 54 17.62 5.20 -0.94
N LEU A 55 17.86 5.23 0.37
CA LEU A 55 17.96 6.46 1.17
C LEU A 55 19.37 6.65 1.71
N THR A 56 19.87 7.88 1.65
CA THR A 56 21.17 8.20 2.22
C THR A 56 21.24 9.63 2.75
N ALA A 57 22.05 9.85 3.78
CA ALA A 57 22.49 11.19 4.19
C ALA A 57 23.76 11.61 3.44
N ALA A 58 24.46 10.66 2.80
CA ALA A 58 25.73 10.91 2.14
C ALA A 58 25.56 11.82 0.91
N ALA A 59 26.54 12.67 0.69
CA ALA A 59 26.59 13.54 -0.49
C ALA A 59 26.88 12.76 -1.79
N SER A 60 27.24 11.49 -1.69
CA SER A 60 27.51 10.60 -2.81
C SER A 60 27.11 9.16 -2.48
N ILE A 61 26.91 8.35 -3.51
CA ILE A 61 26.58 6.92 -3.37
C ILE A 61 27.38 6.09 -4.37
N ALA A 62 27.74 4.87 -4.00
CA ALA A 62 28.34 3.92 -4.93
C ALA A 62 27.31 3.50 -5.97
N VAL A 63 27.73 3.39 -7.23
CA VAL A 63 26.87 2.91 -8.31
C VAL A 63 27.60 1.84 -9.12
N ASN A 64 27.04 0.64 -9.14
CA ASN A 64 27.57 -0.51 -9.86
C ASN A 64 26.45 -1.42 -10.35
N GLY A 65 26.80 -2.36 -11.23
CA GLY A 65 25.87 -3.39 -11.64
C GLY A 65 26.41 -4.31 -12.72
N THR A 66 25.49 -4.94 -13.43
CA THR A 66 25.77 -6.00 -14.40
C THR A 66 25.15 -5.70 -15.76
N VAL A 67 25.74 -6.27 -16.81
CA VAL A 67 25.25 -6.21 -18.20
C VAL A 67 25.72 -7.47 -18.95
N ASN A 68 24.92 -7.96 -19.90
CA ASN A 68 25.25 -9.18 -20.66
C ASN A 68 26.40 -9.01 -21.67
N ALA A 69 26.97 -7.82 -21.81
CA ALA A 69 28.10 -7.55 -22.69
C ALA A 69 29.43 -7.69 -21.94
N ASN A 70 30.43 -8.28 -22.58
CA ASN A 70 31.73 -8.52 -21.95
C ASN A 70 32.71 -7.35 -22.12
N ASP A 71 32.38 -6.38 -22.97
CA ASP A 71 33.22 -5.24 -23.32
C ASP A 71 32.37 -4.00 -23.70
N GLY A 72 33.05 -2.86 -23.79
CA GLY A 72 32.45 -1.59 -24.21
C GLY A 72 32.28 -0.56 -23.10
N GLN A 73 31.38 0.39 -23.33
CA GLN A 73 31.07 1.47 -22.41
C GLN A 73 29.56 1.57 -22.22
N LEU A 74 29.15 1.70 -20.96
CA LEU A 74 27.80 2.09 -20.61
C LEU A 74 27.74 3.61 -20.48
N ILE A 75 26.57 4.19 -20.73
CA ILE A 75 26.29 5.59 -20.43
C ILE A 75 25.47 5.66 -19.15
N LEU A 76 26.05 6.24 -18.10
CA LEU A 76 25.35 6.52 -16.85
C LEU A 76 24.86 7.97 -16.86
N ARG A 77 23.57 8.18 -16.63
CA ARG A 77 22.94 9.49 -16.45
C ARG A 77 22.53 9.68 -15.00
N ILE A 78 22.97 10.78 -14.39
CA ILE A 78 22.61 11.17 -13.03
C ILE A 78 22.09 12.60 -13.06
N ASN A 79 20.81 12.80 -12.71
CA ASN A 79 20.19 14.13 -12.72
C ASN A 79 20.39 14.90 -14.04
N GLY A 80 20.45 14.19 -15.17
CA GLY A 80 20.67 14.77 -16.50
C GLY A 80 22.14 14.83 -16.96
N ALA A 81 23.12 14.72 -16.06
CA ALA A 81 24.54 14.66 -16.42
C ALA A 81 24.92 13.24 -16.89
N SER A 82 25.61 13.12 -18.03
CA SER A 82 26.01 11.83 -18.61
C SER A 82 27.51 11.55 -18.37
N ARG A 83 27.86 10.29 -18.11
CA ARG A 83 29.24 9.81 -17.99
C ARG A 83 29.38 8.43 -18.62
N ALA A 84 30.46 8.20 -19.35
CA ALA A 84 30.83 6.88 -19.83
C ALA A 84 31.48 6.06 -18.70
N VAL A 85 31.03 4.82 -18.52
CA VAL A 85 31.53 3.89 -17.50
C VAL A 85 31.98 2.60 -18.20
N PRO A 86 33.22 2.14 -17.98
CA PRO A 86 33.73 0.95 -18.63
C PRO A 86 32.99 -0.31 -18.13
N VAL A 87 32.76 -1.24 -19.05
CA VAL A 87 32.25 -2.58 -18.75
C VAL A 87 33.43 -3.55 -18.75
N ASN A 88 33.61 -4.27 -17.65
CA ASN A 88 34.67 -5.26 -17.47
C ASN A 88 34.05 -6.61 -17.12
N GLY A 89 34.09 -7.56 -18.05
CA GLY A 89 33.64 -8.94 -17.81
C GLY A 89 32.18 -9.03 -17.36
N GLY A 90 31.28 -8.27 -17.99
CA GLY A 90 29.84 -8.26 -17.66
C GLY A 90 29.46 -7.42 -16.43
N THR A 91 30.42 -6.75 -15.81
CA THR A 91 30.19 -5.86 -14.66
C THR A 91 30.63 -4.44 -14.97
N TRP A 92 30.07 -3.48 -14.26
CA TRP A 92 30.44 -2.07 -14.38
C TRP A 92 30.39 -1.39 -13.02
N ASP A 93 31.29 -0.43 -12.82
CA ASP A 93 31.42 0.34 -11.58
C ASP A 93 31.73 1.81 -11.90
N ALA A 94 30.83 2.70 -11.50
CA ALA A 94 30.98 4.14 -11.69
C ALA A 94 31.68 4.83 -10.50
N GLY A 95 31.96 4.08 -9.43
CA GLY A 95 32.44 4.59 -8.15
C GLY A 95 31.39 5.40 -7.41
N LEU A 96 31.84 6.40 -6.65
CA LEU A 96 30.96 7.33 -5.95
C LEU A 96 30.42 8.39 -6.90
N VAL A 97 29.10 8.50 -6.97
CA VAL A 97 28.41 9.54 -7.75
C VAL A 97 27.82 10.61 -6.83
N PRO A 98 27.93 11.90 -7.16
CA PRO A 98 27.38 12.96 -6.32
C PRO A 98 25.85 12.98 -6.38
N LEU A 99 25.23 13.24 -5.23
CA LEU A 99 23.79 13.36 -5.06
C LEU A 99 23.42 14.78 -4.65
N LYS A 100 22.41 15.37 -5.30
CA LYS A 100 21.75 16.58 -4.81
C LYS A 100 20.82 16.22 -3.65
N MET A 101 20.51 17.18 -2.79
CA MET A 101 19.42 17.03 -1.83
C MET A 101 18.10 16.74 -2.57
N GLY A 102 17.28 15.86 -2.01
CA GLY A 102 16.05 15.36 -2.63
C GLY A 102 16.26 14.10 -3.47
N VAL A 103 15.35 13.87 -4.41
CA VAL A 103 15.35 12.69 -5.30
C VAL A 103 16.41 12.84 -6.38
N ASN A 104 17.17 11.76 -6.59
CA ASN A 104 18.18 11.59 -7.63
C ASN A 104 17.79 10.40 -8.49
N ILE A 105 17.84 10.58 -9.81
CA ILE A 105 17.58 9.51 -10.78
C ILE A 105 18.91 9.10 -11.38
N ILE A 106 19.23 7.81 -11.26
CA ILE A 106 20.39 7.16 -11.85
C ILE A 106 19.87 6.27 -12.97
N THR A 107 20.34 6.48 -14.19
CA THR A 107 19.92 5.69 -15.36
C THR A 107 21.13 5.17 -16.10
N ALA A 108 21.22 3.86 -16.22
CA ALA A 108 22.23 3.16 -16.99
C ALA A 108 21.67 2.83 -18.38
N TYR A 109 22.44 3.13 -19.42
CA TYR A 109 22.17 2.76 -20.80
C TYR A 109 23.32 1.93 -21.33
N HIS A 110 23.00 0.82 -22.01
CA HIS A 110 23.97 0.04 -22.75
C HIS A 110 23.29 -0.52 -23.99
N GLN A 111 23.69 -0.03 -25.17
CA GLN A 111 23.02 -0.33 -26.44
C GLN A 111 21.51 0.01 -26.38
N ASP A 112 20.64 -0.97 -26.58
CA ASP A 112 19.17 -0.87 -26.51
C ASP A 112 18.61 -1.14 -25.11
N GLN A 113 19.46 -1.47 -24.13
CA GLN A 113 19.06 -1.76 -22.77
C GLN A 113 19.09 -0.52 -21.87
N LEU A 114 18.14 -0.47 -20.93
CA LEU A 114 18.01 0.59 -19.94
C LEU A 114 17.77 -0.01 -18.56
N SER A 115 18.46 0.51 -17.55
CA SER A 115 18.17 0.24 -16.14
C SER A 115 18.13 1.55 -15.35
N GLN A 116 17.29 1.62 -14.33
CA GLN A 116 17.10 2.84 -13.54
C GLN A 116 17.06 2.50 -12.05
N ALA A 117 17.66 3.39 -11.24
CA ALA A 117 17.58 3.37 -9.80
C ALA A 117 17.29 4.78 -9.28
N LEU A 118 16.43 4.87 -8.28
CA LEU A 118 16.08 6.09 -7.57
C LEU A 118 16.81 6.13 -6.23
N VAL A 119 17.38 7.29 -5.90
CA VAL A 119 18.04 7.52 -4.61
C VAL A 119 17.57 8.83 -4.03
N THR A 120 17.11 8.81 -2.79
CA THR A 120 16.79 10.05 -2.07
C THR A 120 17.92 10.40 -1.13
N ARG A 121 18.48 11.60 -1.29
CA ARG A 121 19.40 12.18 -0.33
C ARG A 121 18.64 13.19 0.54
N ALA A 122 18.65 13.01 1.85
CA ALA A 122 18.22 14.09 2.73
C ALA A 122 18.92 14.08 4.10
N GLN A 123 18.64 15.10 4.90
CA GLN A 123 19.15 15.19 6.26
C GLN A 123 18.39 14.22 7.15
N ILE A 124 19.08 13.20 7.62
CA ILE A 124 18.54 12.14 8.45
C ILE A 124 18.70 12.57 9.93
N LYS A 125 17.60 12.90 10.62
CA LYS A 125 17.61 13.32 12.04
C LYS A 125 17.03 12.24 12.94
N PRO A 126 17.69 11.74 14.00
CA PRO A 126 17.21 10.63 14.85
C PRO A 126 15.69 10.62 15.11
N ALA A 127 15.04 9.45 14.92
CA ALA A 127 13.63 9.29 15.23
C ALA A 127 13.32 9.66 16.68
N LYS A 128 12.52 10.72 16.86
CA LYS A 128 11.83 10.94 18.13
C LYS A 128 10.75 9.89 18.30
N LEU A 129 10.61 9.41 19.54
CA LEU A 129 9.51 8.52 19.91
C LEU A 129 8.17 9.18 19.56
N GLN A 130 7.37 8.51 18.73
CA GLN A 130 5.99 8.88 18.45
C GLN A 130 5.09 8.20 19.48
N LYS A 131 4.40 8.99 20.31
CA LYS A 131 3.39 8.46 21.23
C LYS A 131 2.04 8.54 20.56
N VAL A 132 1.34 7.42 20.49
CA VAL A 132 0.04 7.32 19.84
C VAL A 132 -0.98 6.78 20.83
N ARG A 133 -2.15 7.40 20.87
CA ARG A 133 -3.31 6.92 21.62
C ARG A 133 -4.44 6.59 20.67
N PHE A 134 -5.16 5.51 20.96
CA PHE A 134 -6.45 5.24 20.35
C PHE A 134 -7.58 5.71 21.27
N HIS A 135 -8.49 6.51 20.74
CA HIS A 135 -9.71 6.93 21.42
C HIS A 135 -10.93 6.39 20.66
N TRP A 136 -11.79 5.67 21.35
CA TRP A 136 -13.02 5.12 20.77
C TRP A 136 -14.20 6.00 21.18
N ASN A 137 -14.71 6.80 20.25
CA ASN A 137 -15.82 7.70 20.55
C ASN A 137 -17.11 6.93 20.88
N SER A 138 -17.99 7.62 21.62
CA SER A 138 -19.33 7.10 21.91
C SER A 138 -20.09 6.76 20.62
N GLY A 139 -20.69 5.57 20.61
CA GLY A 139 -21.44 5.02 19.48
C GLY A 139 -20.62 4.24 18.46
N THR A 140 -19.28 4.30 18.48
CA THR A 140 -18.44 3.52 17.57
C THR A 140 -18.62 2.02 17.76
N GLU A 141 -18.86 1.56 19.00
CA GLU A 141 -19.17 0.15 19.28
C GLU A 141 -20.47 -0.31 18.60
N ASN A 142 -21.47 0.57 18.51
CA ASN A 142 -22.71 0.24 17.81
C ASN A 142 -22.48 0.10 16.30
N GLU A 143 -21.63 0.93 15.71
CA GLU A 143 -21.25 0.79 14.30
C GLU A 143 -20.56 -0.55 14.02
N LEU A 144 -19.64 -0.97 14.89
CA LEU A 144 -18.97 -2.28 14.78
C LEU A 144 -19.95 -3.45 14.88
N LYS A 145 -20.89 -3.38 15.84
CA LYS A 145 -21.94 -4.39 16.00
C LYS A 145 -22.85 -4.46 14.78
N GLN A 146 -23.30 -3.30 14.29
CA GLN A 146 -24.16 -3.23 13.10
C GLN A 146 -23.44 -3.73 11.85
N LEU A 147 -22.14 -3.46 11.72
CA LEU A 147 -21.32 -4.03 10.67
C LEU A 147 -21.35 -5.57 10.75
N ALA A 148 -21.04 -6.17 11.89
CA ALA A 148 -21.12 -7.63 12.04
C ALA A 148 -22.51 -8.20 11.72
N ILE A 149 -23.60 -7.59 12.22
CA ILE A 149 -24.99 -7.98 11.93
C ILE A 149 -25.28 -7.96 10.43
N ASN A 150 -24.83 -6.92 9.74
CA ASN A 150 -25.14 -6.74 8.32
C ASN A 150 -24.27 -7.60 7.41
N THR A 151 -23.20 -8.18 7.94
CA THR A 151 -22.15 -8.81 7.12
C THR A 151 -22.01 -10.32 7.31
N LEU A 152 -22.70 -10.91 8.29
CA LEU A 152 -22.62 -12.33 8.65
C LEU A 152 -23.98 -13.02 8.59
N ASP A 153 -23.96 -14.29 8.18
CA ASP A 153 -25.09 -15.20 8.12
C ASP A 153 -24.64 -16.62 8.57
N PRO A 154 -25.17 -17.17 9.68
CA PRO A 154 -26.27 -16.64 10.50
C PRO A 154 -25.92 -15.34 11.22
N LYS A 155 -26.96 -14.57 11.59
CA LYS A 155 -26.81 -13.34 12.37
C LYS A 155 -26.16 -13.64 13.73
N PRO A 156 -25.12 -12.89 14.13
CA PRO A 156 -24.45 -13.11 15.41
C PRO A 156 -25.37 -12.87 16.61
N SER A 157 -25.17 -13.64 17.68
CA SER A 157 -25.79 -13.43 18.99
C SER A 157 -25.25 -12.18 19.71
N PRO A 158 -25.95 -11.65 20.73
CA PRO A 158 -25.45 -10.50 21.51
C PRO A 158 -24.06 -10.71 22.13
N ALA A 159 -23.74 -11.94 22.56
CA ALA A 159 -22.43 -12.28 23.12
C ALA A 159 -21.33 -12.21 22.04
N GLU A 160 -21.59 -12.74 20.84
CA GLU A 160 -20.65 -12.69 19.72
C GLU A 160 -20.45 -11.26 19.22
N LEU A 161 -21.49 -10.42 19.22
CA LEU A 161 -21.38 -9.01 18.88
C LEU A 161 -20.46 -8.24 19.83
N ASN A 162 -20.51 -8.53 21.14
CA ASN A 162 -19.56 -7.96 22.09
C ASN A 162 -18.14 -8.49 21.84
N ALA A 163 -17.99 -9.79 21.54
CA ALA A 163 -16.69 -10.37 21.21
C ALA A 163 -16.06 -9.72 19.96
N VAL A 164 -16.85 -9.35 18.94
CA VAL A 164 -16.36 -8.57 17.78
C VAL A 164 -15.80 -7.22 18.24
N VAL A 165 -16.54 -6.47 19.06
CA VAL A 165 -16.11 -5.15 19.54
C VAL A 165 -14.81 -5.26 20.33
N ASP A 166 -14.74 -6.18 21.29
CA ASP A 166 -13.56 -6.38 22.12
C ASP A 166 -12.35 -6.79 21.29
N THR A 167 -12.54 -7.72 20.34
CA THR A 167 -11.47 -8.18 19.44
C THR A 167 -10.98 -7.04 18.55
N VAL A 168 -11.87 -6.26 17.93
CA VAL A 168 -11.48 -5.14 17.08
C VAL A 168 -10.71 -4.08 17.87
N LYS A 169 -11.21 -3.69 19.05
CA LYS A 169 -10.56 -2.68 19.91
C LYS A 169 -9.17 -3.13 20.37
N ALA A 170 -8.98 -4.43 20.62
CA ALA A 170 -7.70 -5.01 20.99
C ALA A 170 -6.74 -5.19 19.80
N ARG A 171 -7.24 -5.60 18.63
CA ARG A 171 -6.41 -5.91 17.46
C ARG A 171 -5.97 -4.68 16.67
N VAL A 172 -6.79 -3.64 16.59
CA VAL A 172 -6.45 -2.43 15.82
C VAL A 172 -5.13 -1.80 16.26
N PRO A 173 -4.84 -1.56 17.55
CA PRO A 173 -3.56 -0.98 17.97
C PRO A 173 -2.36 -1.89 17.67
N VAL A 174 -2.53 -3.21 17.79
CA VAL A 174 -1.47 -4.19 17.50
C VAL A 174 -1.12 -4.18 16.01
N LEU A 175 -2.11 -4.33 15.13
CA LEU A 175 -1.93 -4.29 13.68
C LEU A 175 -1.37 -2.94 13.23
N PHE A 176 -1.80 -1.85 13.86
CA PHE A 176 -1.26 -0.53 13.61
C PHE A 176 0.23 -0.42 13.93
N GLN A 177 0.67 -0.98 15.06
CA GLN A 177 2.10 -1.00 15.40
C GLN A 177 2.91 -1.90 14.46
N GLU A 178 2.34 -3.03 14.01
CA GLU A 178 2.96 -3.92 13.02
C GLU A 178 3.28 -3.15 11.72
N HIS A 179 2.38 -2.28 11.25
CA HIS A 179 2.60 -1.46 10.05
C HIS A 179 3.85 -0.57 10.15
N TYR A 180 4.21 -0.11 11.34
CA TYR A 180 5.35 0.79 11.59
C TYR A 180 6.60 0.08 12.11
N THR A 181 6.56 -1.24 12.25
CA THR A 181 7.66 -2.00 12.87
C THR A 181 8.95 -1.88 12.04
N GLY A 182 10.04 -1.48 12.71
CA GLY A 182 11.34 -1.23 12.06
C GLY A 182 11.41 0.05 11.23
N LEU A 183 10.34 0.87 11.23
CA LEU A 183 10.28 2.13 10.48
C LEU A 183 10.46 3.33 11.39
N ILE A 184 9.69 3.40 12.48
CA ILE A 184 9.76 4.48 13.45
C ILE A 184 9.72 3.94 14.88
N LYS A 185 10.27 4.71 15.82
CA LYS A 185 10.07 4.44 17.25
C LYS A 185 8.67 4.88 17.64
N MET A 186 7.81 3.92 17.95
CA MET A 186 6.43 4.17 18.34
C MET A 186 6.15 3.58 19.72
N SER A 187 5.37 4.30 20.53
CA SER A 187 4.77 3.80 21.77
C SER A 187 3.28 4.05 21.75
N LEU A 188 2.50 3.00 22.00
CA LEU A 188 1.09 3.15 22.33
C LEU A 188 0.95 3.64 23.77
N VAL A 189 0.11 4.64 24.01
CA VAL A 189 -0.13 5.21 25.34
C VAL A 189 -1.63 5.26 25.65
N ALA A 190 -1.96 5.15 26.93
CA ALA A 190 -3.36 5.08 27.37
C ALA A 190 -4.06 6.45 27.51
N ALA A 191 -3.29 7.53 27.67
CA ALA A 191 -3.80 8.86 27.97
C ALA A 191 -3.18 9.93 27.07
N ASP A 192 -3.87 11.07 26.95
CA ASP A 192 -3.34 12.24 26.24
C ASP A 192 -2.11 12.80 26.94
N GLY A 193 -1.32 13.55 26.18
CA GLY A 193 -0.13 14.22 26.68
C GLY A 193 0.26 15.40 25.80
N PRO A 194 1.29 16.16 26.22
CA PRO A 194 1.85 17.25 25.43
C PRO A 194 2.39 16.81 24.06
N ASP A 195 2.71 15.53 23.90
CA ASP A 195 3.39 14.91 22.75
C ASP A 195 2.69 13.63 22.23
N VAL A 196 1.39 13.52 22.47
CA VAL A 196 0.59 12.35 22.07
C VAL A 196 -0.25 12.70 20.84
N HIS A 197 -0.11 11.89 19.79
CA HIS A 197 -1.01 11.88 18.64
C HIS A 197 -2.23 11.02 18.97
N THR A 198 -3.43 11.58 18.81
CA THR A 198 -4.67 10.86 19.15
C THR A 198 -5.38 10.41 17.88
N ILE A 199 -5.57 9.11 17.73
CA ILE A 199 -6.38 8.50 16.67
C ILE A 199 -7.76 8.25 17.24
N VAL A 200 -8.75 8.98 16.74
CA VAL A 200 -10.14 8.92 17.19
C VAL A 200 -10.96 8.08 16.22
N MET A 201 -11.56 7.01 16.74
CA MET A 201 -12.48 6.14 16.00
C MET A 201 -13.89 6.69 16.10
N MET A 202 -14.40 7.22 15.00
CA MET A 202 -15.65 7.96 14.87
C MET A 202 -16.79 7.08 14.37
N LYS A 203 -18.02 7.32 14.83
CA LYS A 203 -19.22 6.65 14.31
C LYS A 203 -19.74 7.22 12.98
N VAL A 204 -19.15 8.32 12.49
CA VAL A 204 -19.68 9.09 11.36
C VAL A 204 -19.52 8.32 10.05
N SER A 205 -20.47 8.52 9.14
CA SER A 205 -20.38 8.10 7.74
C SER A 205 -20.51 9.35 6.87
N ASP A 206 -19.41 9.79 6.28
CA ASP A 206 -19.33 11.04 5.52
C ASP A 206 -18.79 10.85 4.10
N GLY A 207 -18.46 9.61 3.72
CA GLY A 207 -17.94 9.28 2.40
C GLY A 207 -16.42 9.18 2.33
N VAL A 208 -15.69 9.48 3.42
CA VAL A 208 -14.26 9.19 3.56
C VAL A 208 -14.01 8.19 4.69
N PHE A 209 -12.90 7.46 4.61
CA PHE A 209 -12.56 6.43 5.60
C PHE A 209 -11.80 6.98 6.81
N GLY A 210 -11.07 8.08 6.63
CA GLY A 210 -10.30 8.75 7.65
C GLY A 210 -9.96 10.17 7.21
N GLN A 211 -9.47 10.94 8.16
CA GLN A 211 -9.02 12.31 7.95
C GLN A 211 -7.89 12.65 8.93
N SER A 212 -6.87 13.35 8.43
CA SER A 212 -5.83 13.95 9.24
C SER A 212 -5.93 15.49 9.22
N PRO A 213 -5.44 16.19 10.24
CA PRO A 213 -5.56 17.64 10.34
C PRO A 213 -4.56 18.38 9.46
N SER A 214 -3.46 17.74 9.07
CA SER A 214 -2.47 18.29 8.13
C SER A 214 -1.58 17.22 7.54
N ASP A 215 -1.31 17.34 6.25
CA ASP A 215 -0.31 16.55 5.53
C ASP A 215 1.12 17.00 5.87
N CYS A 216 1.29 18.20 6.42
CA CYS A 216 2.58 18.85 6.62
C CYS A 216 3.42 18.34 7.82
N GLY A 217 3.23 17.10 8.25
CA GLY A 217 3.88 16.56 9.44
C GLY A 217 3.43 17.25 10.73
N ASN A 218 3.83 16.68 11.87
CA ASN A 218 3.42 17.08 13.20
C ASN A 218 4.01 18.46 13.56
N GLY A 219 3.47 19.53 12.98
CA GLY A 219 3.81 20.91 13.34
C GLY A 219 3.38 21.26 14.77
N LYS A 220 2.48 20.45 15.35
CA LYS A 220 2.02 20.54 16.74
C LYS A 220 2.00 19.16 17.38
N LEU A 221 2.49 19.06 18.60
CA LEU A 221 2.67 17.81 19.35
C LEU A 221 1.36 17.14 19.86
N LYS A 222 0.19 17.55 19.36
CA LYS A 222 -1.15 17.09 19.82
C LYS A 222 -2.16 17.01 18.67
N GLN A 223 -1.75 16.45 17.55
CA GLN A 223 -2.68 16.30 16.42
C GLN A 223 -3.67 15.17 16.66
N THR A 224 -4.86 15.35 16.11
CA THR A 224 -5.95 14.38 16.15
C THR A 224 -6.24 13.92 14.75
N THR A 225 -6.14 12.61 14.54
CA THR A 225 -6.59 11.91 13.33
C THR A 225 -7.95 11.30 13.59
N GLU A 226 -8.84 11.35 12.61
CA GLU A 226 -10.16 10.73 12.67
C GLU A 226 -10.21 9.50 11.75
N VAL A 227 -10.84 8.42 12.22
CA VAL A 227 -11.10 7.19 11.45
C VAL A 227 -12.58 6.88 11.51
N HIS A 228 -13.25 6.84 10.37
CA HIS A 228 -14.72 6.85 10.27
C HIS A 228 -15.28 5.44 10.15
N VAL A 229 -15.58 4.82 11.29
CA VAL A 229 -16.14 3.47 11.40
C VAL A 229 -17.52 3.38 10.74
N GLY A 230 -18.30 4.47 10.75
CA GLY A 230 -19.59 4.52 10.06
C GLY A 230 -19.46 4.39 8.54
N THR A 231 -18.43 4.98 7.93
CA THR A 231 -18.13 4.80 6.49
C THR A 231 -17.79 3.34 6.19
N TYR A 232 -17.04 2.66 7.06
CA TYR A 232 -16.78 1.22 6.92
C TYR A 232 -18.05 0.39 7.03
N ARG A 233 -18.92 0.66 8.01
CA ARG A 233 -20.23 0.01 8.10
C ARG A 233 -20.98 0.18 6.79
N ALA A 234 -21.15 1.41 6.32
CA ALA A 234 -21.92 1.72 5.12
C ALA A 234 -21.31 1.09 3.84
N SER A 235 -19.99 1.03 3.73
CA SER A 235 -19.28 0.46 2.58
C SER A 235 -19.32 -1.07 2.58
N MET A 236 -19.03 -1.70 3.72
CA MET A 236 -19.00 -3.16 3.85
C MET A 236 -20.40 -3.77 3.90
N SER A 237 -21.43 -3.03 4.32
CA SER A 237 -22.81 -3.56 4.44
C SER A 237 -23.65 -3.44 3.16
N LYS A 238 -23.19 -2.73 2.12
CA LYS A 238 -23.96 -2.59 0.87
C LYS A 238 -24.11 -3.97 0.23
N THR A 239 -25.35 -4.36 -0.06
CA THR A 239 -25.81 -5.67 -0.58
C THR A 239 -25.16 -6.17 -1.88
N ASN A 240 -24.23 -5.41 -2.48
CA ASN A 240 -23.37 -5.82 -3.60
C ASN A 240 -21.97 -6.24 -3.12
N TRP A 241 -21.94 -7.17 -2.16
CA TRP A 241 -20.75 -7.91 -1.69
C TRP A 241 -19.81 -8.32 -2.82
N THR A 242 -20.39 -8.66 -3.96
CA THR A 242 -19.74 -9.33 -5.09
C THR A 242 -18.70 -8.49 -5.84
N LYS A 243 -18.72 -7.15 -5.71
CA LYS A 243 -17.79 -6.30 -6.48
C LYS A 243 -16.67 -5.68 -5.66
N TRP A 244 -16.96 -5.25 -4.43
CA TRP A 244 -16.06 -4.36 -3.70
C TRP A 244 -15.50 -4.97 -2.41
N TRP A 245 -16.14 -5.95 -1.77
CA TRP A 245 -15.61 -6.59 -0.55
C TRP A 245 -15.64 -8.11 -0.68
N ALA A 246 -15.50 -8.62 -1.91
CA ALA A 246 -15.76 -10.01 -2.23
C ALA A 246 -14.89 -11.07 -1.51
N PRO A 247 -13.70 -10.78 -0.94
CA PRO A 247 -13.02 -11.75 -0.08
C PRO A 247 -13.83 -12.04 1.20
N MET A 248 -14.68 -11.11 1.65
CA MET A 248 -15.60 -11.33 2.76
C MET A 248 -16.79 -12.19 2.37
N LYS A 249 -17.11 -13.17 3.19
CA LYS A 249 -18.22 -14.10 3.02
C LYS A 249 -19.21 -13.97 4.18
N PRO A 250 -20.53 -14.03 3.91
CA PRO A 250 -21.52 -14.09 4.99
C PRO A 250 -21.28 -15.25 5.96
N SER A 251 -20.78 -16.38 5.45
CA SER A 251 -20.49 -17.59 6.24
C SER A 251 -19.14 -17.58 6.98
N ASP A 252 -18.43 -16.46 7.00
CA ASP A 252 -17.17 -16.37 7.76
C ASP A 252 -17.41 -16.53 9.26
N LEU A 253 -16.40 -17.03 9.97
CA LEU A 253 -16.41 -17.04 11.43
C LEU A 253 -16.38 -15.61 11.99
N ILE A 254 -16.95 -15.42 13.18
CA ILE A 254 -16.93 -14.15 13.93
C ILE A 254 -15.51 -13.60 14.07
N SER A 255 -14.55 -14.47 14.40
CA SER A 255 -13.15 -14.08 14.56
C SER A 255 -12.52 -13.57 13.26
N VAL A 256 -12.87 -14.18 12.12
CA VAL A 256 -12.40 -13.74 10.79
C VAL A 256 -12.99 -12.37 10.47
N ARG A 257 -14.27 -12.16 10.74
CA ARG A 257 -14.93 -10.85 10.53
C ARG A 257 -14.32 -9.76 11.42
N ALA A 258 -14.03 -10.06 12.69
CA ALA A 258 -13.39 -9.11 13.58
C ALA A 258 -11.98 -8.73 13.09
N GLU A 259 -11.19 -9.69 12.61
CA GLU A 259 -9.86 -9.43 12.05
C GLU A 259 -9.93 -8.59 10.76
N ASP A 260 -10.91 -8.82 9.87
CA ASP A 260 -11.12 -7.99 8.68
C ASP A 260 -11.35 -6.52 9.02
N ILE A 261 -12.26 -6.26 9.98
CA ILE A 261 -12.58 -4.92 10.44
C ILE A 261 -11.33 -4.29 11.06
N ALA A 262 -10.61 -5.02 11.90
CA ALA A 262 -9.43 -4.53 12.57
C ALA A 262 -8.29 -4.17 11.58
N ARG A 263 -8.08 -4.98 10.53
CA ARG A 263 -7.10 -4.67 9.46
C ARG A 263 -7.48 -3.44 8.68
N ALA A 264 -8.74 -3.32 8.28
CA ALA A 264 -9.21 -2.16 7.54
C ALA A 264 -9.07 -0.86 8.34
N LEU A 265 -9.47 -0.87 9.62
CA LEU A 265 -9.35 0.29 10.51
C LEU A 265 -7.90 0.63 10.87
N SER A 266 -7.07 -0.37 11.19
CA SER A 266 -5.65 -0.14 11.54
C SER A 266 -4.84 0.38 10.36
N ARG A 267 -5.11 -0.09 9.15
CA ARG A 267 -4.48 0.42 7.92
C ARG A 267 -4.82 1.89 7.71
N THR A 268 -6.09 2.27 7.84
CA THR A 268 -6.49 3.68 7.72
C THR A 268 -5.90 4.52 8.84
N ALA A 269 -5.92 4.04 10.09
CA ALA A 269 -5.23 4.72 11.19
C ALA A 269 -3.73 4.96 10.89
N ALA A 270 -3.04 3.99 10.28
CA ALA A 270 -1.64 4.13 9.87
C ALA A 270 -1.48 5.09 8.67
N HIS A 271 -2.38 5.05 7.69
CA HIS A 271 -2.40 5.99 6.58
C HIS A 271 -2.51 7.44 7.07
N GLU A 272 -3.51 7.69 7.92
CA GLU A 272 -3.79 9.03 8.41
C GLU A 272 -2.73 9.55 9.38
N LEU A 273 -2.14 8.67 10.22
CA LEU A 273 -0.96 9.06 10.99
C LEU A 273 0.22 9.36 10.04
N GLY A 274 0.35 8.62 8.93
CA GLY A 274 1.34 8.91 7.89
C GLY A 274 1.30 10.36 7.41
N HIS A 275 0.12 10.91 7.14
CA HIS A 275 -0.04 12.35 6.85
C HIS A 275 0.50 13.23 7.97
N SER A 276 0.11 12.93 9.20
CA SER A 276 0.56 13.68 10.38
C SER A 276 2.04 13.50 10.69
N LEU A 277 2.68 12.45 10.17
CA LEU A 277 4.13 12.28 10.25
C LEU A 277 4.86 13.06 9.16
N GLY A 278 4.16 13.57 8.16
CA GLY A 278 4.73 14.29 7.03
C GLY A 278 5.12 13.32 5.92
N LEU A 279 4.21 12.44 5.53
CA LEU A 279 4.45 11.55 4.39
C LEU A 279 3.85 12.05 3.09
N THR A 280 3.03 13.09 3.13
CA THR A 280 2.44 13.73 1.96
C THR A 280 2.62 15.24 2.12
N ALA A 281 2.85 16.01 1.07
CA ALA A 281 2.59 17.44 1.14
C ALA A 281 2.20 17.98 -0.22
N GLU A 282 1.37 19.01 -0.19
CA GLU A 282 1.01 19.77 -1.38
C GLU A 282 2.17 20.69 -1.80
N PRO A 283 2.47 20.78 -3.11
CA PRO A 283 3.34 21.81 -3.67
C PRO A 283 2.93 23.22 -3.20
N GLY A 284 3.86 23.95 -2.59
CA GLY A 284 3.62 25.34 -2.13
C GLY A 284 3.14 25.48 -0.68
N GLY A 285 2.87 24.38 0.02
CA GLY A 285 2.69 24.40 1.48
C GLY A 285 4.00 24.68 2.23
N SER A 286 3.91 25.01 3.53
CA SER A 286 5.05 25.21 4.44
C SER A 286 6.02 24.02 4.53
N CYS A 287 5.65 22.89 3.92
CA CYS A 287 6.43 21.67 3.84
C CYS A 287 6.78 21.22 2.41
N GLY A 288 6.94 22.16 1.47
CA GLY A 288 7.24 21.90 0.05
C GLY A 288 8.56 21.15 -0.27
N TRP A 289 9.27 20.62 0.73
CA TRP A 289 10.34 19.64 0.55
C TRP A 289 9.80 18.19 0.45
N MET A 290 8.55 17.96 0.87
CA MET A 290 7.83 16.70 0.69
C MET A 290 7.12 16.73 -0.67
N SER A 291 7.33 15.70 -1.47
CA SER A 291 6.90 15.71 -2.88
C SER A 291 5.59 14.97 -3.10
N GLY A 292 4.47 15.55 -2.67
CA GLY A 292 3.13 15.15 -3.11
C GLY A 292 2.63 16.00 -4.30
N CYS A 293 1.43 15.71 -4.78
CA CYS A 293 0.69 16.49 -5.78
C CYS A 293 -0.50 17.11 -5.04
N ASP A 294 -1.02 18.25 -5.50
CA ASP A 294 -2.25 18.84 -4.92
C ASP A 294 -3.38 17.81 -4.86
N GLY A 295 -3.87 17.51 -3.65
CA GLY A 295 -4.95 16.55 -3.41
C GLY A 295 -4.60 15.06 -3.62
N TRP A 296 -3.32 14.69 -3.80
CA TRP A 296 -2.92 13.29 -3.99
C TRP A 296 -1.63 12.92 -3.26
N HIS A 297 -1.69 11.81 -2.53
CA HIS A 297 -0.66 11.32 -1.61
C HIS A 297 0.65 10.92 -2.30
N ASN A 298 0.60 10.58 -3.59
CA ASN A 298 1.72 10.28 -4.46
C ASN A 298 1.57 11.04 -5.78
N CYS A 299 2.61 11.72 -6.24
CA CYS A 299 2.53 12.63 -7.39
C CYS A 299 3.19 12.06 -8.64
N LYS A 300 2.49 12.10 -9.77
CA LYS A 300 3.08 11.82 -11.11
C LYS A 300 4.25 12.75 -11.47
N ALA A 301 4.37 13.92 -10.83
CA ALA A 301 5.42 14.90 -11.12
C ALA A 301 6.76 14.65 -10.39
N VAL A 302 6.75 13.85 -9.29
CA VAL A 302 7.98 13.24 -8.72
C VAL A 302 8.13 11.77 -9.04
N ASP A 303 7.11 11.19 -9.67
CA ASP A 303 7.32 10.09 -10.59
C ASP A 303 8.35 10.55 -11.62
N ALA A 304 9.43 9.79 -11.78
CA ALA A 304 10.32 10.03 -12.91
C ALA A 304 9.44 10.02 -14.16
N ILE A 305 9.63 10.93 -15.11
CA ILE A 305 8.85 10.90 -16.36
C ILE A 305 9.04 9.50 -16.97
N GLN A 306 8.00 8.66 -16.88
CA GLN A 306 8.04 7.22 -17.22
C GLN A 306 9.06 6.40 -16.39
N PRO A 307 8.83 6.15 -15.10
CA PRO A 307 9.69 5.22 -14.38
C PRO A 307 9.44 3.82 -14.95
N LEU A 308 10.49 3.08 -15.29
CA LEU A 308 10.35 1.66 -15.63
C LEU A 308 9.88 0.82 -14.43
N VAL A 309 9.89 1.40 -13.23
CA VAL A 309 9.45 0.77 -11.98
C VAL A 309 8.07 1.30 -11.63
N ASN A 310 7.05 0.42 -11.66
CA ASN A 310 5.70 0.78 -11.21
C ASN A 310 5.73 1.07 -9.70
N ARG A 311 5.42 2.31 -9.32
CA ARG A 311 5.32 2.78 -7.92
C ARG A 311 3.91 2.63 -7.33
N PHE A 312 2.99 2.04 -8.09
CA PHE A 312 1.58 1.94 -7.75
C PHE A 312 1.14 0.49 -7.93
N ASP A 313 1.27 -0.32 -6.88
CA ASP A 313 0.72 -1.67 -6.87
C ASP A 313 -0.76 -1.63 -6.42
N GLY A 314 -1.64 -0.96 -7.18
CA GLY A 314 -3.10 -1.08 -6.99
C GLY A 314 -3.66 -0.88 -5.58
N GLY A 315 -3.06 -0.02 -4.75
CA GLY A 315 -3.56 0.27 -3.41
C GLY A 315 -2.97 -0.56 -2.28
N TRP A 316 -1.90 -1.31 -2.53
CA TRP A 316 -1.25 -2.21 -1.57
C TRP A 316 -0.33 -1.51 -0.56
N HIS A 317 0.02 -0.25 -0.80
CA HIS A 317 0.94 0.50 0.03
C HIS A 317 0.21 1.41 0.99
N ILE A 318 0.69 1.55 2.23
CA ILE A 318 -0.06 2.26 3.28
C ILE A 318 -0.39 3.70 2.89
N MET A 319 0.46 4.40 2.14
CA MET A 319 0.20 5.79 1.71
C MET A 319 -0.51 5.93 0.37
N ASP A 320 -0.98 4.84 -0.24
CA ASP A 320 -1.76 4.94 -1.48
C ASP A 320 -3.04 5.76 -1.25
N PRO A 321 -3.42 6.63 -2.19
CA PRO A 321 -4.58 7.49 -2.01
C PRO A 321 -5.86 6.66 -1.93
N GLY A 322 -6.86 7.22 -1.25
CA GLY A 322 -8.15 6.56 -1.02
C GLY A 322 -8.79 5.97 -2.28
N PRO A 323 -8.84 6.69 -3.42
CA PRO A 323 -9.39 6.20 -4.69
C PRO A 323 -8.61 5.02 -5.31
N ASP A 324 -7.31 4.91 -5.05
CA ASP A 324 -6.46 3.85 -5.58
C ASP A 324 -6.35 2.66 -4.59
N THR A 325 -6.70 2.87 -3.33
CA THR A 325 -6.71 1.82 -2.31
C THR A 325 -7.93 0.91 -2.46
N GLU A 326 -7.72 -0.20 -3.15
CA GLU A 326 -8.73 -1.26 -3.28
C GLU A 326 -9.08 -1.89 -1.94
N ASN A 327 -10.33 -2.32 -1.80
CA ASN A 327 -10.84 -2.86 -0.56
C ASN A 327 -10.21 -4.21 -0.17
N ASN A 328 -9.80 -5.05 -1.13
CA ASN A 328 -9.06 -6.27 -0.81
C ASN A 328 -7.67 -5.94 -0.25
N ALA A 329 -7.02 -4.89 -0.75
CA ALA A 329 -5.78 -4.37 -0.15
C ALA A 329 -6.03 -3.86 1.29
N ARG A 330 -7.19 -3.23 1.56
CA ARG A 330 -7.59 -2.87 2.94
C ARG A 330 -7.73 -4.07 3.88
N LEU A 331 -8.09 -5.23 3.35
CA LEU A 331 -8.19 -6.48 4.10
C LEU A 331 -6.89 -7.28 4.16
N ALA A 332 -5.84 -6.84 3.45
CA ALA A 332 -4.62 -7.61 3.22
C ALA A 332 -4.86 -8.91 2.40
N GLU A 333 -5.82 -8.89 1.48
CA GLU A 333 -6.23 -10.03 0.64
C GLU A 333 -5.73 -9.89 -0.82
N PRO A 334 -4.72 -10.67 -1.27
CA PRO A 334 -4.05 -10.49 -2.56
C PRO A 334 -5.00 -10.63 -3.75
N SER A 335 -6.12 -11.33 -3.54
CA SER A 335 -7.18 -11.49 -4.53
C SER A 335 -8.36 -10.59 -4.20
N ARG A 336 -8.96 -10.00 -5.24
CA ARG A 336 -10.20 -9.24 -5.12
C ARG A 336 -11.41 -10.09 -4.75
N VAL A 337 -11.32 -11.42 -4.83
CA VAL A 337 -12.47 -12.33 -4.69
C VAL A 337 -12.26 -13.48 -3.73
N THR A 338 -11.00 -13.85 -3.43
CA THR A 338 -10.68 -15.00 -2.59
C THR A 338 -9.87 -14.57 -1.39
N ARG A 339 -10.05 -15.29 -0.28
CA ARG A 339 -9.23 -15.13 0.91
C ARG A 339 -7.90 -15.87 0.74
N ALA A 340 -6.83 -15.26 1.22
CA ALA A 340 -5.52 -15.89 1.36
C ALA A 340 -5.26 -16.32 2.81
N SER A 341 -4.41 -17.33 2.95
CA SER A 341 -3.84 -17.76 4.23
C SER A 341 -2.40 -18.22 3.99
N PRO A 342 -1.38 -17.47 4.45
CA PRO A 342 -1.48 -16.21 5.19
C PRO A 342 -1.92 -15.04 4.31
N ARG A 343 -2.45 -13.99 4.94
CA ARG A 343 -2.72 -12.70 4.29
C ARG A 343 -1.42 -11.96 4.00
N VAL A 344 -1.43 -11.14 2.94
CA VAL A 344 -0.27 -10.33 2.57
C VAL A 344 -0.30 -9.04 3.40
N PRO A 345 0.65 -8.80 4.31
CA PRO A 345 0.63 -7.59 5.11
C PRO A 345 0.71 -6.37 4.19
N SER A 346 -0.11 -5.37 4.46
CA SER A 346 0.09 -4.09 3.81
C SER A 346 1.32 -3.43 4.38
N ASN A 347 2.15 -2.83 3.54
CA ASN A 347 3.42 -2.25 3.96
C ASN A 347 3.49 -0.77 3.58
N PHE A 348 4.31 -0.02 4.31
CA PHE A 348 4.86 1.21 3.77
C PHE A 348 5.86 0.82 2.66
N GLU A 349 5.71 1.40 1.47
CA GLU A 349 6.71 1.28 0.38
C GLU A 349 8.09 1.78 0.80
N ARG A 350 9.12 1.36 0.06
CA ARG A 350 10.48 1.91 0.21
C ARG A 350 10.53 3.43 0.16
N LEU A 351 9.75 4.13 -0.65
CA LEU A 351 9.70 5.61 -0.60
C LEU A 351 8.99 6.15 0.65
N SER A 352 7.82 5.63 1.05
CA SER A 352 7.16 6.06 2.29
C SER A 352 7.94 5.70 3.56
N THR A 353 8.67 4.58 3.55
CA THR A 353 9.64 4.23 4.58
C THR A 353 10.90 5.08 4.49
N ASN A 354 11.34 5.52 3.31
CA ASN A 354 12.43 6.47 3.16
C ASN A 354 12.02 7.83 3.72
N TYR A 355 10.84 8.37 3.40
CA TYR A 355 10.34 9.62 3.98
C TYR A 355 10.13 9.50 5.50
N LEU A 356 9.56 8.39 5.98
CA LEU A 356 9.53 8.08 7.42
C LEU A 356 10.93 8.01 8.02
N ARG A 357 11.92 7.42 7.35
CA ARG A 357 13.33 7.38 7.81
C ARG A 357 14.06 8.71 7.66
N LEU A 358 13.61 9.62 6.80
CA LEU A 358 14.14 10.98 6.71
C LEU A 358 13.68 11.82 7.89
N LEU A 359 12.40 11.70 8.23
CA LEU A 359 11.77 12.37 9.35
C LEU A 359 12.09 11.71 10.69
N TYR A 360 12.22 10.37 10.67
CA TYR A 360 12.35 9.49 11.82
C TYR A 360 13.25 8.25 11.49
N PRO A 361 14.54 8.42 11.24
CA PRO A 361 15.49 7.34 11.10
C PRO A 361 15.56 6.48 12.36
N SER A 362 15.40 5.19 12.14
CA SER A 362 15.84 4.18 13.10
C SER A 362 17.35 4.34 13.33
N PRO A 363 17.82 4.21 14.60
CA PRO A 363 19.24 4.14 14.90
C PRO A 363 19.93 2.99 14.18
#